data_AF-A0A0R3UPP8-F1
#
_entry.id   AF-A0A0R3UPP8-F1
#
_cell.length_a   1.000
_cell.length_b   1.000
_cell.length_c   1.000
_cell.angle_alpha   90.00
_cell.angle_beta   90.00
_cell.angle_gamma   90.00
#
_symmetry.space_group_name_H-M   'P 1'
#
loop_
_entity.id
_entity.type
_entity.pdbx_description
1 polymer ?
#
loop_
_entity_poly.entity_id
_entity_poly.type
_entity_poly.pdbx_seq_one_letter_code
_entity_poly.pdbx_strand_id
1 'polypeptide(L)'
;MHLITHLAQFQEEGEQVEKKVEEDRRYFTQAAIVRIMKSRKTCKHTMLVNDVIDMAKGRFKPPVSLIKRCIEVLIEKGYLERNPDDADEYNYLA
;
A
#
# COMPACT_ATOMS: atom_id res chain seq x y z
N MET A 1 -0.24 -40.49 11.86
CA MET A 1 0.82 -39.79 11.11
C MET A 1 0.27 -39.07 9.87
N HIS A 2 -0.51 -39.71 9.00
CA HIS A 2 -1.07 -39.10 7.77
C HIS A 2 -2.01 -37.88 7.97
N LEU A 3 -2.80 -37.83 9.06
CA LEU A 3 -3.76 -36.74 9.31
C LEU A 3 -3.07 -35.43 9.75
N ILE A 4 -1.95 -35.53 10.48
CA ILE A 4 -1.17 -34.37 10.94
C ILE A 4 -0.48 -33.69 9.74
N THR A 5 0.00 -34.48 8.77
CA THR A 5 0.60 -33.95 7.54
C THR A 5 -0.39 -33.15 6.70
N HIS A 6 -1.63 -33.63 6.56
CA HIS A 6 -2.66 -32.90 5.83
C HIS A 6 -3.02 -31.58 6.51
N LEU A 7 -3.16 -31.56 7.85
CA LEU A 7 -3.42 -30.32 8.60
C LEU A 7 -2.28 -29.31 8.46
N ALA A 8 -1.03 -29.77 8.51
CA ALA A 8 0.14 -28.91 8.30
C ALA A 8 0.16 -28.33 6.86
N GLN A 9 -0.13 -29.14 5.84
CA GLN A 9 -0.22 -28.69 4.45
C GLN A 9 -1.34 -27.66 4.25
N PHE A 10 -2.54 -27.89 4.81
CA PHE A 10 -3.64 -26.92 4.75
C PHE A 10 -3.29 -25.58 5.44
N GLN A 11 -2.54 -25.62 6.54
CA GLN A 11 -2.05 -24.41 7.20
C GLN A 11 -1.03 -23.66 6.33
N GLU A 12 -0.06 -24.37 5.76
CA GLU A 12 0.94 -23.78 4.85
C GLU A 12 0.30 -23.17 3.59
N GLU A 13 -0.69 -23.84 3.00
CA GLU A 13 -1.45 -23.32 1.86
C GLU A 13 -2.24 -22.06 2.23
N GLY A 14 -2.89 -22.06 3.40
CA GLY A 14 -3.60 -20.90 3.93
C GLY A 14 -2.68 -19.68 4.12
N GLU A 15 -1.50 -19.88 4.73
CA GLU A 15 -0.51 -18.83 4.90
C GLU A 15 0.01 -18.28 3.57
N GLN A 16 0.22 -19.14 2.57
CA GLN A 16 0.65 -18.70 1.24
C GLN A 16 -0.42 -17.85 0.54
N VAL A 17 -1.69 -18.23 0.66
CA VAL A 17 -2.81 -17.46 0.10
C VAL A 17 -2.90 -16.09 0.79
N GLU A 18 -2.78 -16.05 2.12
CA GLU A 18 -2.83 -14.79 2.87
C GLU A 18 -1.70 -13.85 2.48
N LYS A 19 -0.46 -14.35 2.41
CA LYS A 19 0.70 -13.57 1.94
C LYS A 19 0.45 -12.97 0.56
N LYS A 20 -0.07 -13.76 -0.38
CA LYS A 20 -0.37 -13.29 -1.74
C LYS A 20 -1.42 -12.18 -1.74
N VAL A 21 -2.47 -12.31 -0.93
CA VAL A 21 -3.50 -11.27 -0.78
C VAL A 21 -2.91 -9.98 -0.20
N GLU A 22 -2.00 -10.08 0.78
CA GLU A 22 -1.31 -8.91 1.33
C GLU A 22 -0.41 -8.23 0.28
N GLU A 23 0.28 -9.00 -0.54
CA GLU A 23 1.09 -8.46 -1.65
C GLU A 23 0.23 -7.71 -2.67
N ASP A 24 -0.90 -8.30 -3.08
CA ASP A 24 -1.82 -7.68 -4.03
C ASP A 24 -2.39 -6.36 -3.46
N ARG A 25 -2.75 -6.33 -2.17
CA ARG A 25 -3.19 -5.12 -1.48
C ARG A 25 -2.09 -4.06 -1.43
N ARG A 26 -0.84 -4.47 -1.18
CA ARG A 26 0.33 -3.58 -1.18
C ARG A 26 0.57 -2.97 -2.57
N TYR A 27 0.56 -3.78 -3.62
CA TYR A 27 0.73 -3.30 -5.00
C TYR A 27 -0.39 -2.39 -5.45
N PHE A 28 -1.64 -2.74 -5.14
CA PHE A 28 -2.79 -1.87 -5.41
C PHE A 28 -2.63 -0.50 -4.71
N THR A 29 -2.23 -0.50 -3.44
CA THR A 29 -2.03 0.72 -2.66
C THR A 29 -0.94 1.61 -3.26
N GLN A 30 0.21 1.03 -3.65
CA GLN A 30 1.27 1.77 -4.34
C GLN A 30 0.78 2.38 -5.66
N ALA A 31 0.05 1.59 -6.48
CA ALA A 31 -0.50 2.08 -7.74
C ALA A 31 -1.54 3.20 -7.54
N ALA A 32 -2.36 3.11 -6.51
CA ALA A 32 -3.32 4.16 -6.15
C ALA A 32 -2.62 5.47 -5.76
N ILE A 33 -1.58 5.39 -4.91
CA ILE A 33 -0.76 6.55 -4.51
C ILE A 33 -0.15 7.22 -5.75
N VAL A 34 0.54 6.45 -6.61
CA VAL A 34 1.16 6.98 -7.83
C VAL A 34 0.12 7.63 -8.74
N ARG A 35 -1.06 7.02 -8.91
CA ARG A 35 -2.15 7.58 -9.72
C ARG A 35 -2.60 8.95 -9.20
N ILE A 36 -2.84 9.07 -7.89
CA ILE A 36 -3.27 10.33 -7.26
C ILE A 36 -2.17 11.38 -7.40
N MET A 37 -0.95 11.05 -6.99
CA MET A 37 0.19 11.97 -6.98
C MET A 37 0.58 12.43 -8.38
N LYS A 38 0.55 11.54 -9.38
CA LYS A 38 0.81 11.90 -10.78
C LYS A 38 -0.16 12.96 -11.31
N SER A 39 -1.43 12.90 -10.88
CA SER A 39 -2.47 13.85 -11.30
C SER A 39 -2.38 15.21 -10.59
N ARG A 40 -2.08 15.22 -9.29
CA ARG A 40 -2.08 16.44 -8.48
C ARG A 40 -0.72 17.14 -8.40
N LYS A 41 0.36 16.41 -8.68
CA LYS A 41 1.77 16.83 -8.53
C LYS A 41 2.20 17.08 -7.09
N THR A 42 1.37 17.71 -6.26
CA THR A 42 1.59 17.91 -4.84
C THR A 42 0.36 17.49 -4.03
N CYS A 43 0.53 16.97 -2.82
CA CYS A 43 -0.60 16.57 -1.96
C CYS A 43 -0.21 16.51 -0.47
N LYS A 44 -1.10 16.99 0.40
CA LYS A 44 -0.97 16.81 1.86
C LYS A 44 -1.18 15.36 2.27
N HIS A 45 -0.50 14.92 3.32
CA HIS A 45 -0.52 13.57 3.85
C HIS A 45 -1.95 13.07 4.13
N THR A 46 -2.71 13.82 4.92
CA THR A 46 -4.09 13.45 5.29
C THR A 46 -4.98 13.30 4.06
N MET A 47 -4.82 14.19 3.07
CA MET A 47 -5.60 14.16 1.84
C MET A 47 -5.24 12.92 1.00
N LEU A 48 -3.95 12.64 0.83
CA LEU A 48 -3.47 11.46 0.12
C LEU A 48 -3.96 10.15 0.77
N VAL A 49 -3.88 10.05 2.10
CA VAL A 49 -4.36 8.87 2.84
C VAL A 49 -5.86 8.66 2.62
N ASN A 50 -6.66 9.72 2.72
CA ASN A 50 -8.10 9.63 2.50
C ASN A 50 -8.45 9.23 1.06
N ASP A 51 -7.80 9.85 0.06
CA ASP A 51 -8.02 9.54 -1.35
C ASP A 51 -7.68 8.07 -1.68
N VAL A 52 -6.62 7.53 -1.07
CA VAL A 52 -6.23 6.12 -1.23
C VAL A 52 -7.27 5.19 -0.60
N ILE A 53 -7.76 5.50 0.61
CA ILE A 53 -8.84 4.74 1.26
C ILE A 53 -10.08 4.75 0.39
N ASP A 54 -10.46 5.92 -0.13
CA ASP A 54 -11.64 6.10 -0.97
C ASP A 54 -11.55 5.29 -2.27
N MET A 55 -10.37 5.27 -2.91
CA MET A 55 -10.12 4.46 -4.10
C MET A 55 -10.16 2.95 -3.83
N ALA A 56 -9.87 2.52 -2.59
CA ALA A 56 -9.87 1.12 -2.19
C ALA A 56 -11.25 0.61 -1.70
N LYS A 57 -12.20 1.49 -1.35
CA LYS A 57 -13.49 1.14 -0.70
C LYS A 57 -14.29 0.01 -1.35
N GLY A 58 -14.16 -0.21 -2.67
CA GLY A 58 -14.82 -1.30 -3.39
C GLY A 58 -14.07 -2.64 -3.45
N ARG A 59 -12.86 -2.73 -2.87
CA ARG A 59 -12.00 -3.92 -2.92
C ARG A 59 -11.58 -4.38 -1.54
N PHE A 60 -11.10 -3.46 -0.71
CA PHE A 60 -10.67 -3.73 0.66
C PHE A 60 -10.53 -2.43 1.45
N LYS A 61 -10.40 -2.53 2.78
CA LYS A 61 -10.10 -1.40 3.66
C LYS A 61 -8.60 -1.41 4.01
N PRO A 62 -7.73 -0.66 3.31
CA PRO A 62 -6.32 -0.59 3.66
C PRO A 62 -6.15 0.02 5.07
N PRO A 63 -5.34 -0.59 5.95
CA PRO A 63 -4.95 0.08 7.17
C PRO A 63 -4.03 1.27 6.84
N VAL A 64 -4.11 2.34 7.62
CA VAL A 64 -3.28 3.54 7.41
C VAL A 64 -1.79 3.21 7.47
N SER A 65 -1.38 2.22 8.27
CA SER A 65 0.00 1.72 8.34
C SER A 65 0.51 1.18 7.00
N LEU A 66 -0.31 0.46 6.24
CA LEU A 66 0.05 -0.02 4.90
C LEU A 66 0.28 1.14 3.94
N ILE A 67 -0.59 2.16 3.98
CA ILE A 67 -0.48 3.35 3.13
C ILE A 67 0.81 4.09 3.44
N LYS A 68 1.10 4.34 4.73
CA LYS A 68 2.35 4.97 5.18
C LYS A 68 3.58 4.21 4.69
N ARG A 69 3.63 2.90 4.88
CA ARG A 69 4.73 2.06 4.39
C ARG A 69 4.88 2.15 2.86
N CYS A 70 3.77 2.19 2.12
CA CYS A 70 3.81 2.33 0.66
C CYS A 70 4.32 3.71 0.22
N ILE A 71 4.01 4.77 0.97
CA ILE A 71 4.57 6.12 0.72
C ILE A 71 6.09 6.09 0.89
N GLU A 72 6.61 5.55 2.00
CA GLU A 72 8.08 5.46 2.19
C GLU A 72 8.76 4.67 1.07
N VAL A 73 8.20 3.53 0.68
CA VAL A 73 8.73 2.72 -0.44
C VAL A 73 8.73 3.52 -1.76
N LEU A 74 7.73 4.38 -1.99
CA LEU A 74 7.67 5.21 -3.19
C LEU A 74 8.63 6.40 -3.12
N ILE A 75 8.95 6.90 -1.93
CA ILE A 75 10.03 7.87 -1.72
C ILE A 75 11.39 7.22 -2.00
N GLU A 76 11.66 6.05 -1.43
CA GLU A 76 12.90 5.29 -1.66
C GLU A 76 13.13 4.97 -3.15
N LYS A 77 12.04 4.69 -3.87
CA LYS A 77 12.07 4.44 -5.32
C LYS A 77 12.13 5.71 -6.18
N GLY A 78 12.12 6.91 -5.57
CA GLY A 78 12.20 8.18 -6.28
C GLY A 78 10.94 8.59 -7.03
N TYR A 79 9.78 8.00 -6.73
CA TYR A 79 8.51 8.47 -7.29
C TYR A 79 7.98 9.71 -6.57
N LEU A 80 8.29 9.84 -5.28
CA LEU A 80 7.85 10.91 -4.41
C LEU A 80 9.03 11.50 -3.63
N GLU A 81 8.86 12.72 -3.16
CA GLU A 81 9.68 13.31 -2.11
C GLU A 81 8.79 14.01 -1.09
N ARG A 82 9.33 14.25 0.11
CA ARG A 82 8.71 15.15 1.08
C ARG A 82 9.07 16.58 0.72
N ASN A 83 8.12 17.49 0.87
CA ASN A 83 8.43 18.91 0.72
C ASN A 83 9.43 19.33 1.82
N PRO A 84 10.55 20.00 1.48
CA PRO A 84 11.55 20.44 2.47
C PRO A 84 11.01 21.44 3.49
N ASP A 85 9.98 22.22 3.12
CA ASP A 85 9.37 23.24 3.97
C ASP A 85 8.17 22.68 4.76
N ASP A 86 7.63 21.52 4.37
CA ASP A 86 6.49 20.87 5.02
C ASP A 86 6.54 19.34 4.92
N ALA A 87 6.89 18.68 6.02
CA ALA A 87 6.99 17.22 6.09
C ALA A 87 5.66 16.48 5.90
N ASP A 88 4.52 17.16 6.04
CA ASP A 88 3.17 16.65 5.79
C ASP A 88 2.71 16.86 4.33
N GLU A 89 3.60 17.31 3.45
CA GLU A 89 3.34 17.44 2.01
C GLU A 89 4.31 16.59 1.19
N TYR A 90 3.78 16.00 0.11
CA TYR A 90 4.54 15.21 -0.84
C TYR A 90 4.53 15.83 -2.23
N ASN A 91 5.64 15.72 -2.95
CA ASN A 91 5.75 16.07 -4.37
C ASN A 91 5.96 14.81 -5.21
N TYR A 92 5.44 14.81 -6.44
CA TYR A 92 5.64 13.75 -7.41
C TYR A 92 6.82 14.06 -8.34
N LEU A 93 7.72 13.08 -8.53
CA LEU A 93 9.01 13.27 -9.23
C LEU A 93 9.11 12.59 -10.61
N ALA A 94 8.21 11.65 -10.93
CA ALA A 94 8.28 10.80 -12.13
C ALA A 94 7.23 11.15 -13.20
#